data_AF-A0A382PSX0-F1
#
_entry.id   AF-A0A382PSX0-F1
#
_cell.length_a   1.000
_cell.length_b   1.000
_cell.length_c   1.000
_cell.angle_alpha   90.00
_cell.angle_beta   90.00
_cell.angle_gamma   90.00
#
_symmetry.space_group_name_H-M   'P 1'
#
loop_
_entity.id
_entity.type
_entity.pdbx_description
1 polymer ?
#
loop_
_entity_poly.entity_id
_entity_poly.type
_entity_poly.pdbx_seq_one_letter_code
_entity_poly.pdbx_strand_id
1 'polypeptide(L)'
;MREKTKDIDPQETQEWLESIEDALEEHGNKRAGFLLEALIAFAQSRGARLPFNTNTPFVNTILPNDEPDFPGDRKMERKIKSTVRWNAMAMVTKANKETPGIGGHISTYASAATLYEVGFNHYFKGPKHPKGKDLIFFQGHASPGIYARAYVEQKLNKEHLHAFRRDLSEDGLSSYPHPWLMPNFWQFATVSMGLGPLMAVYQARFMRYMINRGLMKDTGRKVWAFLGDGEMDEPEALGGLTLASREGLDNLIFVVNCNLQRLDGPVRGNSKVIQELEGAFRGAGWNVIKVIWGSDWDALFDGKNGDVLLRRIEEIVDGD
;
A
#
# COMPACT_ATOMS: atom_id res chain seq x y z
N MET A 1 -28.17 -3.44 -0.59
CA MET A 1 -28.58 -4.83 -0.84
C MET A 1 -28.96 -4.94 -2.31
N ARG A 2 -28.21 -5.70 -3.13
CA ARG A 2 -28.69 -6.05 -4.47
C ARG A 2 -29.91 -6.96 -4.27
N GLU A 3 -31.04 -6.66 -4.91
CA GLU A 3 -32.08 -7.67 -5.10
C GLU A 3 -31.39 -8.90 -5.69
N LYS A 4 -31.51 -10.05 -5.01
CA LYS A 4 -31.06 -11.32 -5.58
C LYS A 4 -31.98 -11.56 -6.78
N THR A 5 -31.52 -11.17 -7.97
CA THR A 5 -32.11 -11.61 -9.22
C THR A 5 -32.17 -13.13 -9.15
N LYS A 6 -33.38 -13.67 -9.16
CA LYS A 6 -33.58 -15.12 -9.14
C LYS A 6 -33.08 -15.63 -10.49
N ASP A 7 -32.11 -16.53 -10.45
CA ASP A 7 -31.61 -17.18 -11.66
C ASP A 7 -32.77 -17.92 -12.34
N ILE A 8 -33.01 -17.59 -13.61
CA ILE A 8 -34.12 -18.10 -14.41
C ILE A 8 -33.77 -19.44 -15.06
N ASP A 9 -32.47 -19.71 -15.26
CA ASP A 9 -31.95 -20.96 -15.81
C ASP A 9 -30.61 -21.32 -15.14
N PRO A 10 -30.66 -22.00 -13.98
CA PRO A 10 -29.45 -22.39 -13.27
C PRO A 10 -28.55 -23.36 -14.04
N GLN A 11 -29.10 -24.10 -15.01
CA GLN A 11 -28.31 -25.05 -15.80
C GLN A 11 -27.48 -24.30 -16.83
N GLU A 12 -28.07 -23.35 -17.57
CA GLU A 12 -27.33 -22.48 -18.47
C GLU A 12 -26.23 -21.71 -17.72
N THR A 13 -26.55 -21.13 -16.56
CA THR A 13 -25.56 -20.43 -15.73
C THR A 13 -24.38 -21.36 -15.35
N GLN A 14 -24.67 -22.61 -15.00
CA GLN A 14 -23.64 -23.59 -14.65
C GLN A 14 -22.74 -23.93 -15.85
N GLU A 15 -23.29 -24.10 -17.04
CA GLU A 15 -22.53 -24.37 -18.27
C GLU A 15 -21.56 -23.22 -18.61
N TRP A 16 -21.98 -21.97 -18.39
CA TRP A 16 -21.11 -20.80 -18.55
C TRP A 16 -20.00 -20.74 -17.51
N LEU A 17 -20.28 -21.11 -16.25
CA LEU A 17 -19.27 -21.16 -15.19
C LEU A 17 -18.22 -22.24 -15.48
N GLU A 18 -18.65 -23.44 -15.85
CA GLU A 18 -17.78 -24.55 -16.25
C GLU A 18 -16.90 -24.16 -17.44
N SER A 19 -17.47 -23.49 -18.45
CA SER A 19 -16.69 -23.01 -19.61
C SER A 19 -15.58 -22.01 -19.24
N ILE A 20 -15.77 -21.22 -18.19
CA ILE A 20 -14.76 -20.29 -17.69
C ILE A 20 -13.74 -21.01 -16.80
N GLU A 21 -14.18 -21.98 -16.00
CA GLU A 21 -13.32 -22.85 -15.19
C GLU A 21 -12.36 -23.64 -16.07
N ASP A 22 -12.86 -24.28 -17.13
CA ASP A 22 -12.04 -24.97 -18.14
C ASP A 22 -10.98 -24.04 -18.74
N ALA A 23 -11.36 -22.80 -19.08
CA ALA A 23 -10.43 -21.82 -19.63
C ALA A 23 -9.37 -21.37 -18.61
N LEU A 24 -9.72 -21.32 -17.32
CA LEU A 24 -8.79 -21.03 -16.23
C LEU A 24 -7.78 -22.18 -16.06
N GLU A 25 -8.26 -23.42 -16.06
CA GLU A 25 -7.43 -24.62 -15.90
C GLU A 25 -6.51 -24.86 -17.10
N GLU A 26 -7.03 -24.76 -18.33
CA GLU A 26 -6.26 -25.08 -19.55
C GLU A 26 -5.37 -23.93 -20.03
N HIS A 27 -5.79 -22.68 -19.83
CA HIS A 27 -5.17 -21.51 -20.47
C HIS A 27 -4.82 -20.37 -19.51
N GLY A 28 -5.18 -20.50 -18.23
CA GLY A 28 -4.80 -19.58 -17.16
C GLY A 28 -5.55 -18.25 -17.14
N ASN A 29 -5.28 -17.48 -16.08
CA ASN A 29 -5.97 -16.23 -15.73
C ASN A 29 -6.02 -15.19 -16.87
N LYS A 30 -4.97 -15.08 -17.69
CA LYS A 30 -4.94 -14.11 -18.81
C LYS A 30 -5.99 -14.42 -19.88
N ARG A 31 -6.22 -15.71 -20.17
CA ARG A 31 -7.20 -16.12 -21.18
C ARG A 31 -8.62 -15.94 -20.66
N ALA A 32 -8.89 -16.38 -19.43
CA ALA A 32 -10.18 -16.18 -18.78
C ALA A 32 -10.54 -14.68 -18.71
N GLY A 33 -9.59 -13.83 -18.32
CA GLY A 33 -9.77 -12.37 -18.31
C GLY A 33 -10.15 -11.80 -19.69
N PHE A 34 -9.44 -12.21 -20.75
CA PHE A 34 -9.78 -11.82 -22.12
C PHE A 34 -11.20 -12.25 -22.54
N LEU A 35 -11.61 -13.47 -22.20
CA LEU A 35 -12.95 -13.98 -22.52
C LEU A 35 -14.04 -13.15 -21.83
N LEU A 36 -13.86 -12.84 -20.54
CA LEU A 36 -14.78 -11.99 -19.79
C LEU A 36 -14.87 -10.59 -20.40
N GLU A 37 -13.75 -9.96 -20.75
CA GLU A 37 -13.74 -8.65 -21.42
C GLU A 37 -14.49 -8.69 -22.75
N ALA A 38 -14.27 -9.73 -23.56
CA ALA A 38 -14.94 -9.90 -24.85
C ALA A 38 -16.46 -10.11 -24.68
N LEU A 39 -16.89 -10.92 -23.72
CA LEU A 39 -18.31 -11.16 -23.41
C LEU A 39 -19.00 -9.89 -22.89
N ILE A 40 -18.34 -9.15 -22.00
CA ILE A 40 -18.81 -7.87 -21.48
C ILE A 40 -18.99 -6.86 -22.62
N ALA A 41 -17.97 -6.70 -23.48
CA ALA A 41 -18.03 -5.80 -24.63
C ALA A 41 -19.14 -6.21 -25.61
N PHE A 42 -19.29 -7.51 -25.88
CA PHE A 42 -20.35 -8.04 -26.72
C PHE A 42 -21.73 -7.73 -26.13
N ALA A 43 -21.97 -8.02 -24.85
CA ALA A 43 -23.23 -7.75 -24.17
C ALA A 43 -23.58 -6.25 -24.17
N GLN A 44 -22.61 -5.38 -23.87
CA GLN A 44 -22.78 -3.92 -23.90
C GLN A 44 -23.11 -3.40 -25.31
N SER A 45 -22.47 -3.95 -26.35
CA SER A 45 -22.77 -3.60 -27.75
C SER A 45 -24.21 -3.95 -28.17
N ARG A 46 -24.86 -4.86 -27.42
CA ARG A 46 -26.26 -5.26 -27.60
C ARG A 46 -27.23 -4.59 -26.62
N GLY A 47 -26.76 -3.60 -25.85
CA GLY A 47 -27.59 -2.81 -24.95
C GLY A 47 -27.75 -3.38 -23.54
N ALA A 48 -27.06 -4.46 -23.19
CA ALA A 48 -27.03 -4.95 -21.82
C ALA A 48 -26.28 -3.96 -20.92
N ARG A 49 -26.91 -3.53 -19.83
CA ARG A 49 -26.26 -2.72 -18.79
C ARG A 49 -25.77 -3.64 -17.68
N LEU A 50 -24.48 -3.95 -17.71
CA LEU A 50 -23.85 -4.69 -16.63
C LEU A 50 -23.71 -3.80 -15.39
N PRO A 51 -24.01 -4.31 -14.18
CA PRO A 51 -23.71 -3.60 -12.96
C PRO A 51 -22.19 -3.41 -12.88
N PHE A 52 -21.72 -2.17 -12.99
CA PHE A 52 -20.31 -1.86 -12.81
C PHE A 52 -19.92 -2.20 -11.37
N ASN A 53 -19.13 -3.25 -11.18
CA ASN A 53 -18.55 -3.56 -9.89
C ASN A 53 -17.16 -2.94 -9.85
N THR A 54 -17.01 -1.84 -9.13
CA THR A 54 -15.72 -1.21 -8.90
C THR A 54 -14.80 -2.08 -8.04
N ASN A 55 -15.36 -3.06 -7.35
CA ASN A 55 -14.77 -3.76 -6.23
C ASN A 55 -14.61 -5.25 -6.53
N THR A 56 -13.53 -5.84 -6.04
CA THR A 56 -13.31 -7.28 -6.08
C THR A 56 -13.63 -7.91 -4.72
N PRO A 57 -13.78 -9.24 -4.61
CA PRO A 57 -14.06 -9.89 -3.33
C PRO A 57 -13.06 -9.51 -2.23
N PHE A 58 -13.46 -9.55 -0.96
CA PHE A 58 -12.62 -9.10 0.17
C PHE A 58 -11.51 -10.11 0.56
N VAL A 59 -10.68 -10.46 -0.42
CA VAL A 59 -9.53 -11.37 -0.32
C VAL A 59 -8.29 -10.75 -0.99
N ASN A 60 -7.16 -11.44 -0.88
CA ASN A 60 -5.91 -11.02 -1.53
C ASN A 60 -6.07 -11.02 -3.06
N THR A 61 -5.46 -10.04 -3.73
CA THR A 61 -5.50 -9.96 -5.20
C THR A 61 -4.62 -11.01 -5.87
N ILE A 62 -3.50 -11.37 -5.23
CA ILE A 62 -2.60 -12.43 -5.70
C ILE A 62 -2.99 -13.71 -4.95
N LEU A 63 -3.35 -14.75 -5.69
CA LEU A 63 -3.75 -16.04 -5.13
C LEU A 63 -2.51 -16.82 -4.67
N PRO A 64 -2.63 -17.76 -3.70
CA PRO A 64 -1.49 -18.54 -3.22
C PRO A 64 -0.72 -19.26 -4.34
N ASN A 65 -1.42 -19.78 -5.34
CA ASN A 65 -0.81 -20.47 -6.49
C ASN A 65 -0.07 -19.53 -7.46
N ASP A 66 -0.35 -18.23 -7.40
CA ASP A 66 0.32 -17.18 -8.19
C ASP A 66 1.40 -16.45 -7.36
N GLU A 67 1.55 -16.75 -6.07
CA GLU A 67 2.52 -16.11 -5.18
C GLU A 67 3.95 -16.61 -5.50
N PRO A 68 4.91 -15.73 -5.78
CA PRO A 68 6.29 -16.13 -5.99
C PRO A 68 6.96 -16.53 -4.66
N ASP A 69 7.97 -17.39 -4.76
CA ASP A 69 8.81 -17.73 -3.61
C ASP A 69 9.43 -16.47 -2.98
N PHE A 70 9.37 -16.41 -1.64
CA PHE A 70 9.96 -15.29 -0.91
C PHE A 70 11.50 -15.36 -0.96
N PRO A 71 12.18 -14.34 -1.50
CA PRO A 71 13.61 -14.44 -1.83
C PRO A 71 14.56 -14.34 -0.62
N GLY A 72 14.07 -13.94 0.55
CA GLY A 72 14.89 -13.64 1.73
C GLY A 72 14.81 -14.66 2.87
N ASP A 73 15.69 -14.51 3.87
CA ASP A 73 15.61 -15.28 5.11
C ASP A 73 14.58 -14.66 6.05
N ARG A 74 13.37 -15.23 6.05
CA ARG A 74 12.25 -14.78 6.91
C ARG A 74 12.62 -14.74 8.40
N LYS A 75 13.48 -15.64 8.88
CA LYS A 75 13.88 -15.70 10.31
C LYS A 75 14.82 -14.56 10.65
N MET A 76 15.81 -14.29 9.80
CA MET A 76 16.73 -13.17 9.98
C MET A 76 16.00 -11.83 9.85
N GLU A 77 15.17 -11.67 8.81
CA GLU A 77 14.41 -10.44 8.59
C GLU A 77 13.43 -10.15 9.73
N ARG A 78 12.82 -11.20 10.32
CA ARG A 78 12.01 -11.04 11.54
C ARG A 78 12.83 -10.52 12.73
N LYS A 79 14.07 -10.98 12.91
CA LYS A 79 14.95 -10.48 13.98
C LYS A 79 15.28 -9.00 13.77
N ILE A 80 15.69 -8.62 12.56
CA ILE A 80 16.00 -7.24 12.19
C ILE A 80 14.78 -6.35 12.45
N LYS A 81 13.62 -6.72 11.91
CA LYS A 81 12.35 -6.00 12.12
C LYS A 81 12.03 -5.81 13.61
N SER A 82 12.17 -6.86 14.42
CA SER A 82 11.91 -6.78 15.86
C SER A 82 12.86 -5.82 16.56
N THR A 83 14.15 -5.82 16.22
CA THR A 83 15.13 -4.86 16.75
C THR A 83 14.79 -3.42 16.35
N VAL A 84 14.43 -3.19 15.08
CA VAL A 84 14.04 -1.86 14.60
C VAL A 84 12.77 -1.37 15.31
N ARG A 85 11.74 -2.22 15.43
CA ARG A 85 10.50 -1.89 16.17
C ARG A 85 10.77 -1.57 17.64
N TRP A 86 11.64 -2.34 18.29
CA TRP A 86 12.03 -2.09 19.68
C TRP A 86 12.70 -0.73 19.84
N ASN A 87 13.71 -0.43 19.02
CA ASN A 87 14.42 0.84 19.07
C ASN A 87 13.50 2.03 18.79
N ALA A 88 12.57 1.92 17.84
CA ALA A 88 11.60 2.96 17.53
C ALA A 88 10.70 3.28 18.74
N MET A 89 10.15 2.23 19.38
CA MET A 89 9.34 2.38 20.59
C MET A 89 10.16 2.96 21.74
N ALA A 90 11.35 2.40 22.02
CA ALA A 90 12.21 2.81 23.12
C ALA A 90 12.63 4.28 23.01
N MET A 91 12.97 4.74 21.80
CA MET A 91 13.29 6.14 21.52
C MET A 91 12.13 7.08 21.88
N VAL A 92 10.92 6.79 21.40
CA VAL A 92 9.73 7.62 21.69
C VAL A 92 9.38 7.59 23.18
N THR A 93 9.40 6.40 23.80
CA THR A 93 9.11 6.25 25.23
C THR A 93 10.12 7.01 26.09
N LYS A 94 11.42 6.93 25.77
CA LYS A 94 12.46 7.66 26.51
C LYS A 94 12.28 9.17 26.41
N ALA A 95 12.05 9.69 25.20
CA ALA A 95 11.82 11.11 24.98
C ALA A 95 10.66 11.64 25.85
N ASN A 96 9.53 10.92 25.88
CA ASN A 96 8.36 11.32 26.69
C ASN A 96 8.57 11.15 28.21
N LYS A 97 9.44 10.23 28.64
CA LYS A 97 9.83 10.12 30.06
C LYS A 97 10.68 11.29 30.53
N GLU A 98 11.57 11.78 29.68
CA GLU A 98 12.48 12.88 30.00
C GLU A 98 11.84 14.27 29.81
N THR A 99 10.93 14.40 28.85
CA THR A 99 10.31 15.67 28.48
C THR A 99 8.81 15.45 28.24
N PRO A 100 7.96 15.77 29.23
CA PRO A 100 6.51 15.67 29.08
C PRO A 100 6.02 16.48 27.88
N GLY A 101 5.14 15.89 27.08
CA GLY A 101 4.51 16.58 25.94
C GLY A 101 5.36 16.67 24.66
N ILE A 102 6.58 16.10 24.63
CA ILE A 102 7.42 16.10 23.42
C ILE A 102 6.78 15.28 22.27
N GLY A 103 5.94 14.31 22.61
CA GLY A 103 5.15 13.51 21.68
C GLY A 103 5.97 12.45 20.93
N GLY A 104 5.41 11.95 19.83
CA GLY A 104 6.00 10.88 19.01
C GLY A 104 5.06 9.69 18.88
N HIS A 105 5.03 9.07 17.70
CA HIS A 105 4.08 8.02 17.35
C HIS A 105 4.75 6.65 17.39
N ILE A 106 4.08 5.66 18.00
CA ILE A 106 4.57 4.28 18.10
C ILE A 106 3.75 3.34 17.20
N SER A 107 2.42 3.52 17.18
CA SER A 107 1.48 2.63 16.50
C SER A 107 1.62 2.66 14.98
N THR A 108 1.80 3.85 14.38
CA THR A 108 1.91 4.01 12.92
C THR A 108 3.04 3.17 12.33
N TYR A 109 4.25 3.26 12.89
CA TYR A 109 5.34 2.42 12.41
C TYR A 109 5.12 0.95 12.74
N ALA A 110 4.53 0.64 13.90
CA ALA A 110 4.27 -0.75 14.28
C ALA A 110 3.35 -1.50 13.31
N SER A 111 2.33 -0.84 12.75
CA SER A 111 1.45 -1.44 11.72
C SER A 111 2.13 -1.55 10.37
N ALA A 112 2.90 -0.53 9.96
CA ALA A 112 3.58 -0.50 8.65
C ALA A 112 4.95 -1.20 8.63
N ALA A 113 5.48 -1.66 9.76
CA ALA A 113 6.87 -2.13 9.87
C ALA A 113 7.21 -3.21 8.85
N THR A 114 6.35 -4.21 8.67
CA THR A 114 6.62 -5.29 7.69
C THR A 114 6.67 -4.76 6.26
N LEU A 115 5.81 -3.80 5.89
CA LEU A 115 5.79 -3.19 4.56
C LEU A 115 7.10 -2.45 4.26
N TYR A 116 7.57 -1.65 5.22
CA TYR A 116 8.86 -0.96 5.10
C TYR A 116 10.03 -1.94 5.04
N GLU A 117 10.06 -2.96 5.90
CA GLU A 117 11.16 -3.92 5.96
C GLU A 117 11.28 -4.73 4.65
N VAL A 118 10.15 -5.19 4.09
CA VAL A 118 10.14 -5.82 2.76
C VAL A 118 10.64 -4.84 1.69
N GLY A 119 10.18 -3.58 1.75
CA GLY A 119 10.67 -2.51 0.88
C GLY A 119 12.19 -2.34 0.96
N PHE A 120 12.75 -2.19 2.15
CA PHE A 120 14.19 -1.99 2.35
C PHE A 120 15.03 -3.21 1.96
N ASN A 121 14.56 -4.43 2.24
CA ASN A 121 15.35 -5.63 1.98
C ASN A 121 15.35 -6.01 0.49
N HIS A 122 14.24 -5.77 -0.22
CA HIS A 122 14.01 -6.39 -1.54
C HIS A 122 13.71 -5.41 -2.68
N TYR A 123 13.29 -4.17 -2.41
CA TYR A 123 12.77 -3.27 -3.45
C TYR A 123 13.48 -1.92 -3.56
N PHE A 124 13.71 -1.24 -2.45
CA PHE A 124 14.17 0.14 -2.43
C PHE A 124 15.60 0.28 -2.93
N LYS A 125 15.77 1.10 -3.98
CA LYS A 125 17.09 1.43 -4.51
C LYS A 125 17.69 2.63 -3.77
N GLY A 126 18.79 2.41 -3.05
CA GLY A 126 19.53 3.47 -2.38
C GLY A 126 20.40 4.32 -3.32
N PRO A 127 21.05 5.39 -2.82
CA PRO A 127 21.90 6.31 -3.61
C PRO A 127 23.03 5.65 -4.41
N LYS A 128 23.57 4.53 -3.92
CA LYS A 128 24.66 3.78 -4.56
C LYS A 128 24.18 2.70 -5.54
N HIS A 129 22.87 2.54 -5.72
CA HIS A 129 22.34 1.50 -6.59
C HIS A 129 22.65 1.84 -8.07
N PRO A 130 23.12 0.88 -8.89
CA PRO A 130 23.57 1.15 -10.28
C PRO A 130 22.45 1.68 -11.19
N LYS A 131 21.20 1.33 -10.88
CA LYS A 131 19.99 1.82 -11.58
C LYS A 131 19.45 3.16 -11.03
N GLY A 132 20.22 3.84 -10.19
CA GLY A 132 19.81 5.07 -9.51
C GLY A 132 18.86 4.82 -8.33
N LYS A 133 18.70 5.84 -7.48
CA LYS A 133 17.89 5.77 -6.25
C LYS A 133 16.40 5.95 -6.49
N ASP A 134 15.58 5.18 -5.82
CA ASP A 134 14.14 5.43 -5.78
C ASP A 134 13.82 6.67 -4.94
N LEU A 135 12.62 7.21 -5.13
CA LEU A 135 12.11 8.36 -4.39
C LEU A 135 11.02 7.86 -3.46
N ILE A 136 11.27 7.91 -2.15
CA ILE A 136 10.37 7.32 -1.16
C ILE A 136 9.80 8.42 -0.28
N PHE A 137 8.50 8.62 -0.38
CA PHE A 137 7.71 9.50 0.44
C PHE A 137 7.26 8.71 1.67
N PHE A 138 8.11 8.67 2.70
CA PHE A 138 7.81 8.00 3.96
C PHE A 138 6.65 8.67 4.68
N GLN A 139 5.76 7.91 5.30
CA GLN A 139 4.71 8.48 6.14
C GLN A 139 5.34 9.24 7.31
N GLY A 140 4.94 10.50 7.53
CA GLY A 140 5.62 11.38 8.48
C GLY A 140 5.70 10.79 9.89
N HIS A 141 4.59 10.28 10.40
CA HIS A 141 4.50 9.67 11.74
C HIS A 141 5.26 8.34 11.88
N ALA A 142 5.74 7.75 10.79
CA ALA A 142 6.60 6.56 10.80
C ALA A 142 8.10 6.90 10.99
N SER A 143 8.46 8.18 11.11
CA SER A 143 9.86 8.63 11.29
C SER A 143 10.65 7.88 12.38
N PRO A 144 10.07 7.49 13.54
CA PRO A 144 10.84 6.78 14.56
C PRO A 144 11.39 5.44 14.09
N GLY A 145 10.65 4.74 13.23
CA GLY A 145 11.08 3.48 12.64
C GLY A 145 12.23 3.65 11.64
N ILE A 146 12.19 4.72 10.85
CA ILE A 146 13.25 5.03 9.87
C ILE A 146 14.55 5.38 10.59
N TYR A 147 14.49 6.17 11.68
CA TYR A 147 15.66 6.43 12.52
C TYR A 147 16.17 5.18 13.21
N ALA A 148 15.28 4.34 13.74
CA ALA A 148 15.65 3.08 14.36
C ALA A 148 16.36 2.13 13.38
N ARG A 149 15.92 2.07 12.11
CA ARG A 149 16.61 1.31 11.08
C ARG A 149 17.95 1.94 10.71
N ALA A 150 18.01 3.25 10.55
CA ALA A 150 19.26 3.96 10.28
C ALA A 150 20.30 3.77 11.40
N TYR A 151 19.87 3.64 12.65
CA TYR A 151 20.74 3.27 13.77
C TYR A 151 21.27 1.83 13.66
N VAL A 152 20.43 0.85 13.31
CA VAL A 152 20.86 -0.53 13.06
C VAL A 152 21.83 -0.62 11.88
N GLU A 153 21.63 0.22 10.86
CA GLU A 153 22.53 0.39 9.71
C GLU A 153 23.78 1.25 10.02
N GLN A 154 23.95 1.71 11.26
CA GLN A 154 25.08 2.53 11.74
C GLN A 154 25.23 3.88 11.01
N LYS A 155 24.14 4.38 10.41
CA LYS A 155 24.07 5.75 9.85
C LYS A 155 23.76 6.79 10.93
N LEU A 156 23.13 6.36 12.02
CA LEU A 156 22.90 7.14 13.23
C LEU A 156 23.52 6.41 14.41
N ASN A 157 23.92 7.16 15.44
CA ASN A 157 24.46 6.62 16.70
C ASN A 157 23.40 6.73 17.82
N LYS A 158 23.78 6.36 19.05
CA LYS A 158 22.87 6.38 20.20
C LYS A 158 22.53 7.82 20.63
N GLU A 159 23.45 8.76 20.45
CA GLU A 159 23.30 10.17 20.77
C GLU A 159 22.16 10.78 19.94
N HIS A 160 22.11 10.47 18.64
CA HIS A 160 21.00 10.85 17.77
C HIS A 160 19.65 10.35 18.29
N LEU A 161 19.53 9.05 18.62
CA LEU A 161 18.26 8.50 19.12
C LEU A 161 17.84 9.14 20.45
N HIS A 162 18.80 9.46 21.33
CA HIS A 162 18.52 10.18 22.57
C HIS A 162 18.10 11.64 22.33
N ALA A 163 18.50 12.23 21.21
CA ALA A 163 18.15 13.59 20.80
C ALA A 163 16.88 13.67 19.90
N PHE A 164 16.05 12.62 19.89
CA PHE A 164 14.78 12.63 19.14
C PHE A 164 13.86 13.77 19.57
N ARG A 165 13.40 14.56 18.57
CA ARG A 165 12.59 15.79 18.71
C ARG A 165 13.27 16.92 19.47
N ARG A 166 14.60 16.91 19.49
CA ARG A 166 15.43 17.96 20.10
C ARG A 166 16.30 18.59 19.02
N ASP A 167 15.65 19.15 18.00
CA ASP A 167 16.28 19.71 16.79
C ASP A 167 17.33 20.81 17.05
N LEU A 168 17.29 21.46 18.21
CA LEU A 168 18.29 22.46 18.61
C LEU A 168 19.55 21.86 19.24
N SER A 169 19.58 20.56 19.49
CA SER A 169 20.78 19.87 19.97
C SER A 169 21.70 19.48 18.81
N GLU A 170 22.98 19.27 19.10
CA GLU A 170 24.01 18.94 18.10
C GLU A 170 23.65 17.70 17.26
N ASP A 171 23.16 16.63 17.91
CA ASP A 171 22.74 15.38 17.27
C ASP A 171 21.21 15.27 17.09
N GLY A 172 20.49 16.39 17.08
CA GLY A 172 19.04 16.44 17.05
C GLY A 172 18.40 15.69 15.88
N LEU A 173 17.41 14.83 16.15
CA LEU A 173 16.57 14.22 15.11
C LEU A 173 15.23 14.93 15.02
N SER A 174 14.87 15.35 13.82
CA SER A 174 13.57 15.99 13.56
C SER A 174 12.39 15.08 13.84
N SER A 175 11.28 15.70 14.25
CA SER A 175 10.03 14.98 14.52
C SER A 175 9.53 14.20 13.30
N TYR A 176 9.68 14.74 12.10
CA TYR A 176 9.18 14.21 10.84
C TYR A 176 10.17 14.46 9.69
N PRO A 177 9.88 13.97 8.46
CA PRO A 177 10.70 14.27 7.29
C PRO A 177 10.77 15.76 6.97
N HIS A 178 11.82 16.44 7.45
CA HIS A 178 12.08 17.85 7.22
C HIS A 178 13.45 18.02 6.55
N PRO A 179 13.50 18.07 5.19
CA PRO A 179 14.77 18.23 4.47
C PRO A 179 15.51 19.53 4.84
N TRP A 180 14.81 20.58 5.24
CA TRP A 180 15.46 21.81 5.73
C TRP A 180 16.23 21.60 7.03
N LEU A 181 15.68 20.82 7.96
CA LEU A 181 16.30 20.56 9.27
C LEU A 181 17.35 19.45 9.20
N MET A 182 17.15 18.45 8.33
CA MET A 182 18.07 17.34 8.13
C MET A 182 18.38 17.12 6.63
N PRO A 183 19.13 18.03 5.99
CA PRO A 183 19.34 18.03 4.53
C PRO A 183 20.12 16.82 4.00
N ASN A 184 20.87 16.16 4.87
CA ASN A 184 21.66 14.97 4.53
C ASN A 184 20.92 13.65 4.85
N PHE A 185 19.66 13.71 5.30
CA PHE A 185 18.88 12.53 5.67
C PHE A 185 17.51 12.51 4.97
N TRP A 186 16.67 13.53 5.17
CA TRP A 186 15.33 13.57 4.61
C TRP A 186 15.30 14.19 3.21
N GLN A 187 14.38 13.70 2.36
CA GLN A 187 14.27 14.15 0.97
C GLN A 187 12.93 14.82 0.63
N PHE A 188 11.83 14.34 1.21
CA PHE A 188 10.47 14.81 0.92
C PHE A 188 9.72 15.05 2.22
N ALA A 189 9.06 16.20 2.34
CA ALA A 189 8.24 16.53 3.50
C ALA A 189 6.82 15.99 3.31
N THR A 190 6.36 15.16 4.26
CA THR A 190 5.13 14.35 4.09
C THR A 190 4.18 14.38 5.28
N VAL A 191 4.53 15.06 6.38
CA VAL A 191 3.68 15.03 7.59
C VAL A 191 2.41 15.86 7.46
N SER A 192 2.41 16.87 6.58
CA SER A 192 1.16 17.52 6.15
C SER A 192 0.46 16.55 5.19
N MET A 193 -0.53 15.85 5.72
CA MET A 193 -1.29 14.81 5.01
C MET A 193 -1.88 15.34 3.70
N GLY A 194 -2.06 14.45 2.72
CA GLY A 194 -2.59 14.80 1.39
C GLY A 194 -1.57 15.42 0.44
N LEU A 195 -0.59 16.18 0.94
CA LEU A 195 0.46 16.75 0.07
C LEU A 195 1.41 15.67 -0.46
N GLY A 196 1.81 14.71 0.38
CA GLY A 196 2.67 13.59 0.02
C GLY A 196 2.22 12.83 -1.25
N PRO A 197 0.99 12.29 -1.29
CA PRO A 197 0.47 11.58 -2.45
C PRO A 197 0.41 12.45 -3.71
N LEU A 198 -0.09 13.68 -3.63
CA LEU A 198 -0.16 14.58 -4.78
C LEU A 198 1.23 14.92 -5.32
N MET A 199 2.19 15.22 -4.43
CA MET A 199 3.58 15.45 -4.82
C MET A 199 4.20 14.22 -5.48
N ALA A 200 3.92 13.01 -4.98
CA ALA A 200 4.42 11.77 -5.57
C ALA A 200 3.92 11.57 -7.02
N VAL A 201 2.65 11.87 -7.29
CA VAL A 201 2.09 11.84 -8.66
C VAL A 201 2.87 12.79 -9.58
N TYR A 202 3.01 14.06 -9.19
CA TYR A 202 3.72 15.04 -10.01
C TYR A 202 5.22 14.76 -10.11
N GLN A 203 5.83 14.16 -9.09
CA GLN A 203 7.22 13.73 -9.11
C GLN A 203 7.45 12.59 -10.11
N ALA A 204 6.56 11.59 -10.13
CA ALA A 204 6.61 10.50 -11.09
C ALA A 204 6.42 11.00 -12.53
N ARG A 205 5.46 11.91 -12.74
CA ARG A 205 5.25 12.62 -14.01
C ARG A 205 6.48 13.42 -14.44
N PHE A 206 7.10 14.16 -13.51
CA PHE A 206 8.29 14.95 -13.82
C PHE A 206 9.48 14.07 -14.20
N MET A 207 9.63 12.89 -13.58
CA MET A 207 10.64 11.92 -14.01
C MET A 207 10.40 11.44 -15.44
N ARG A 208 9.14 11.12 -15.80
CA ARG A 208 8.77 10.76 -17.18
C ARG A 208 9.04 11.90 -18.15
N TYR A 209 8.73 13.14 -17.78
CA TYR A 209 9.08 14.32 -18.56
C TYR A 209 10.59 14.42 -18.83
N MET A 210 11.43 14.30 -17.78
CA MET A 210 12.89 14.39 -17.91
C MET A 210 13.46 13.28 -18.82
N ILE A 211 12.89 12.06 -18.74
CA ILE A 211 13.24 10.95 -19.62
C ILE A 211 12.86 11.26 -21.07
N ASN A 212 11.61 11.64 -21.31
CA ASN A 212 11.09 11.91 -22.65
C ASN A 212 11.80 13.10 -23.33
N ARG A 213 12.34 14.04 -22.53
CA ARG A 213 13.15 15.17 -23.01
C ARG A 213 14.64 14.85 -23.17
N GLY A 214 15.08 13.62 -22.88
CA GLY A 214 16.48 13.22 -22.97
C GLY A 214 17.38 13.84 -21.89
N LEU A 215 16.80 14.44 -20.84
CA LEU A 215 17.53 15.07 -19.73
C LEU A 215 17.93 14.07 -18.64
N MET A 216 17.33 12.88 -18.64
CA MET A 216 17.60 11.79 -17.71
C MET A 216 17.46 10.45 -18.43
N LYS A 217 18.33 9.49 -18.13
CA LYS A 217 18.18 8.12 -18.64
C LYS A 217 17.05 7.41 -17.91
N ASP A 218 16.25 6.61 -18.61
CA ASP A 218 15.34 5.68 -17.94
C ASP A 218 16.14 4.52 -17.36
N THR A 219 16.33 4.55 -16.05
CA THR A 219 17.00 3.48 -15.29
C THR A 219 16.00 2.64 -14.50
N GLY A 220 14.69 2.81 -14.72
CA GLY A 220 13.65 2.09 -13.99
C GLY A 220 13.51 2.49 -12.52
N ARG A 221 13.84 3.73 -12.18
CA ARG A 221 13.62 4.31 -10.84
C ARG A 221 12.12 4.43 -10.57
N LYS A 222 11.72 4.21 -9.32
CA LYS A 222 10.34 4.28 -8.87
C LYS A 222 10.11 5.39 -7.87
N VAL A 223 8.88 5.88 -7.83
CA VAL A 223 8.36 6.78 -6.79
C VAL A 223 7.42 5.96 -5.91
N TRP A 224 7.71 5.89 -4.62
CA TRP A 224 6.92 5.18 -3.62
C TRP A 224 6.27 6.19 -2.68
N ALA A 225 4.95 6.15 -2.54
CA ALA A 225 4.21 6.95 -1.57
C ALA A 225 3.62 6.05 -0.49
N PHE A 226 4.08 6.20 0.75
CA PHE A 226 3.53 5.49 1.91
C PHE A 226 2.50 6.37 2.60
N LEU A 227 1.26 5.89 2.62
CA LEU A 227 0.07 6.67 2.99
C LEU A 227 -0.70 5.94 4.10
N GLY A 228 -1.46 6.68 4.89
CA GLY A 228 -2.48 6.11 5.77
C GLY A 228 -3.83 6.08 5.09
N ASP A 229 -4.68 5.10 5.42
CA ASP A 229 -6.09 5.11 4.99
C ASP A 229 -6.84 6.36 5.47
N GLY A 230 -6.59 6.83 6.69
CA GLY A 230 -7.16 8.10 7.19
C GLY A 230 -6.62 9.34 6.48
N GLU A 231 -5.40 9.31 5.93
CA GLU A 231 -4.84 10.41 5.09
C GLU A 231 -5.55 10.48 3.74
N MET A 232 -6.16 9.39 3.27
CA MET A 232 -6.89 9.37 2.00
C MET A 232 -8.20 10.16 2.03
N ASP A 233 -8.65 10.64 3.20
CA ASP A 233 -9.77 11.58 3.32
C ASP A 233 -9.41 13.00 2.83
N GLU A 234 -8.11 13.34 2.73
CA GLU A 234 -7.67 14.64 2.20
C GLU A 234 -7.96 14.75 0.70
N PRO A 235 -8.59 15.84 0.21
CA PRO A 235 -8.89 16.02 -1.21
C PRO A 235 -7.67 15.85 -2.12
N GLU A 236 -6.50 16.30 -1.67
CA GLU A 236 -5.23 16.22 -2.37
C GLU A 236 -4.76 14.77 -2.56
N ALA A 237 -5.09 13.88 -1.62
CA ALA A 237 -4.68 12.48 -1.67
C ALA A 237 -5.29 11.71 -2.85
N LEU A 238 -6.54 12.05 -3.20
CA LEU A 238 -7.27 11.42 -4.31
C LEU A 238 -7.28 12.28 -5.59
N GLY A 239 -7.06 13.59 -5.47
CA GLY A 239 -7.16 14.54 -6.59
C GLY A 239 -6.18 14.27 -7.75
N GLY A 240 -5.08 13.57 -7.48
CA GLY A 240 -4.07 13.22 -8.48
C GLY A 240 -4.27 11.88 -9.21
N LEU A 241 -5.25 11.06 -8.82
CA LEU A 241 -5.33 9.67 -9.30
C LEU A 241 -5.57 9.59 -10.82
N THR A 242 -6.50 10.37 -11.37
CA THR A 242 -6.81 10.33 -12.81
C THR A 242 -5.69 10.90 -13.67
N LEU A 243 -4.90 11.84 -13.14
CA LEU A 243 -3.70 12.33 -13.82
C LEU A 243 -2.67 11.22 -13.98
N ALA A 244 -2.45 10.40 -12.94
CA ALA A 244 -1.49 9.31 -13.01
C ALA A 244 -1.84 8.30 -14.11
N SER A 245 -3.13 7.95 -14.24
CA SER A 245 -3.60 7.06 -15.29
C SER A 245 -3.51 7.68 -16.68
N ARG A 246 -3.91 8.95 -16.84
CA ARG A 246 -3.82 9.66 -18.13
C ARG A 246 -2.39 9.73 -18.66
N GLU A 247 -1.41 9.90 -17.77
CA GLU A 247 0.00 10.01 -18.12
C GLU A 247 0.71 8.64 -18.12
N GLY A 248 0.00 7.54 -17.83
CA GLY A 248 0.56 6.19 -17.80
C GLY A 248 1.72 6.01 -16.82
N LEU A 249 1.58 6.54 -15.59
CA LEU A 249 2.67 6.58 -14.59
C LEU A 249 2.93 5.22 -13.92
N ASP A 250 3.40 4.25 -14.69
CA ASP A 250 3.87 2.93 -14.23
C ASP A 250 5.13 2.98 -13.32
N ASN A 251 5.73 4.16 -13.15
CA ASN A 251 6.84 4.41 -12.24
C ASN A 251 6.39 4.89 -10.85
N LEU A 252 5.09 4.99 -10.60
CA LEU A 252 4.50 5.38 -9.33
C LEU A 252 3.86 4.18 -8.62
N ILE A 253 4.14 4.04 -7.32
CA ILE A 253 3.50 3.06 -6.44
C ILE A 253 2.96 3.78 -5.21
N PHE A 254 1.67 3.62 -4.95
CA PHE A 254 1.04 3.99 -3.68
C PHE A 254 0.96 2.76 -2.78
N VAL A 255 1.38 2.90 -1.54
CA VAL A 255 1.29 1.89 -0.48
C VAL A 255 0.42 2.48 0.62
N VAL A 256 -0.87 2.13 0.62
CA VAL A 256 -1.82 2.60 1.63
C VAL A 256 -1.87 1.59 2.77
N ASN A 257 -1.46 2.01 3.95
CA ASN A 257 -1.54 1.22 5.18
C ASN A 257 -2.97 1.32 5.74
N CYS A 258 -3.79 0.33 5.42
CA CYS A 258 -5.17 0.24 5.90
C CYS A 258 -5.22 -0.48 7.26
N ASN A 259 -4.94 0.24 8.33
CA ASN A 259 -5.15 -0.25 9.71
C ASN A 259 -6.58 0.02 10.21
N LEU A 260 -7.45 0.53 9.33
CA LEU A 260 -8.87 0.84 9.53
C LEU A 260 -9.12 2.02 10.48
N GLN A 261 -8.07 2.71 10.92
CA GLN A 261 -8.12 3.69 12.01
C GLN A 261 -7.40 4.99 11.68
N ARG A 262 -8.02 6.10 12.07
CA ARG A 262 -7.38 7.41 12.24
C ARG A 262 -7.17 7.70 13.73
N LEU A 263 -6.66 8.89 14.05
CA LEU A 263 -6.29 9.24 15.43
C LEU A 263 -7.45 9.08 16.43
N ASP A 264 -8.65 9.50 16.04
CA ASP A 264 -9.82 9.57 16.93
C ASP A 264 -10.86 8.45 16.69
N GLY A 265 -10.50 7.37 15.99
CA GLY A 265 -11.39 6.22 15.75
C GLY A 265 -11.28 5.61 14.35
N PRO A 266 -12.21 4.74 13.95
CA PRO A 266 -12.17 4.10 12.63
C PRO A 266 -12.37 5.11 11.50
N VAL A 267 -11.77 4.85 10.33
CA VAL A 267 -11.94 5.70 9.13
C VAL A 267 -13.36 5.55 8.57
N ARG A 268 -13.85 4.32 8.48
CA ARG A 268 -15.19 3.96 7.97
C ARG A 268 -15.87 2.91 8.85
N GLY A 269 -16.18 3.23 10.11
CA GLY A 269 -16.73 2.22 11.06
C GLY A 269 -17.99 1.47 10.60
N ASN A 270 -18.87 2.09 9.81
CA ASN A 270 -20.09 1.45 9.28
C ASN A 270 -19.95 0.94 7.83
N SER A 271 -18.73 0.88 7.31
CA SER A 271 -18.45 0.50 5.92
C SER A 271 -17.06 -0.15 5.84
N LYS A 272 -16.43 -0.13 4.67
CA LYS A 272 -15.13 -0.76 4.38
C LYS A 272 -14.20 0.17 3.63
N VAL A 273 -13.21 0.73 4.33
CA VAL A 273 -12.26 1.69 3.73
C VAL A 273 -11.44 1.06 2.61
N ILE A 274 -11.03 -0.21 2.74
CA ILE A 274 -10.28 -0.91 1.68
C ILE A 274 -11.11 -1.03 0.40
N GLN A 275 -12.42 -1.31 0.54
CA GLN A 275 -13.33 -1.45 -0.60
C GLN A 275 -13.67 -0.10 -1.23
N GLU A 276 -13.80 0.95 -0.41
CA GLU A 276 -13.97 2.33 -0.90
C GLU A 276 -12.74 2.79 -1.70
N LEU A 277 -11.55 2.57 -1.16
CA LEU A 277 -10.29 2.91 -1.82
C LEU A 277 -10.07 2.07 -3.09
N GLU A 278 -10.33 0.77 -3.04
CA GLU A 278 -10.26 -0.08 -4.25
C GLU A 278 -11.13 0.52 -5.36
N GLY A 279 -12.38 0.87 -5.05
CA GLY A 279 -13.29 1.40 -6.05
C GLY A 279 -12.87 2.76 -6.60
N ALA A 280 -12.36 3.65 -5.74
CA ALA A 280 -11.84 4.95 -6.16
C ALA A 280 -10.62 4.82 -7.08
N PHE A 281 -9.65 3.99 -6.72
CA PHE A 281 -8.42 3.78 -7.49
C PHE A 281 -8.70 3.06 -8.82
N ARG A 282 -9.47 1.96 -8.79
CA ARG A 282 -9.86 1.24 -10.01
C ARG A 282 -10.69 2.11 -10.94
N GLY A 283 -11.64 2.88 -10.40
CA GLY A 283 -12.42 3.86 -11.16
C GLY A 283 -11.56 4.95 -11.79
N ALA A 284 -10.43 5.30 -11.17
CA ALA A 284 -9.44 6.21 -11.73
C ALA A 284 -8.47 5.54 -12.73
N GLY A 285 -8.55 4.23 -12.97
CA GLY A 285 -7.70 3.48 -13.91
C GLY A 285 -6.41 2.91 -13.32
N TRP A 286 -6.30 2.82 -11.99
CA TRP A 286 -5.13 2.22 -11.33
C TRP A 286 -5.21 0.70 -11.27
N ASN A 287 -4.04 0.06 -11.28
CA ASN A 287 -3.91 -1.32 -10.85
C ASN A 287 -3.91 -1.39 -9.32
N VAL A 288 -4.89 -2.07 -8.73
CA VAL A 288 -5.04 -2.21 -7.28
C VAL A 288 -4.71 -3.64 -6.86
N ILE A 289 -3.77 -3.77 -5.92
CA ILE A 289 -3.37 -5.04 -5.30
C ILE A 289 -3.72 -4.97 -3.82
N LYS A 290 -4.66 -5.81 -3.39
CA LYS A 290 -5.07 -5.95 -2.00
C LYS A 290 -4.25 -7.04 -1.33
N VAL A 291 -3.72 -6.73 -0.15
CA VAL A 291 -2.98 -7.64 0.73
C VAL A 291 -3.65 -7.57 2.10
N ILE A 292 -4.61 -8.48 2.33
CA ILE A 292 -5.56 -8.42 3.46
C ILE A 292 -5.27 -9.54 4.46
N TRP A 293 -5.12 -10.78 3.97
CA TRP A 293 -5.02 -11.98 4.80
C TRP A 293 -3.64 -12.59 4.71
N GLY A 294 -3.12 -13.06 5.85
CA GLY A 294 -1.86 -13.83 5.89
C GLY A 294 -2.07 -15.30 5.52
N SER A 295 -0.97 -16.01 5.25
CA SER A 295 -0.98 -17.40 4.75
C SER A 295 -1.73 -18.41 5.63
N ASP A 296 -1.93 -18.10 6.91
CA ASP A 296 -2.72 -18.94 7.82
C ASP A 296 -4.21 -19.04 7.40
N TRP A 297 -4.67 -18.14 6.51
CA TRP A 297 -6.04 -18.12 5.98
C TRP A 297 -6.20 -18.91 4.68
N ASP A 298 -5.12 -19.22 3.96
CA ASP A 298 -5.19 -19.79 2.61
C ASP A 298 -5.99 -21.11 2.62
N ALA A 299 -5.67 -22.02 3.55
CA ALA A 299 -6.36 -23.29 3.70
C ALA A 299 -7.85 -23.17 4.10
N LEU A 300 -8.25 -22.05 4.71
CA LEU A 300 -9.65 -21.78 5.06
C LEU A 300 -10.45 -21.31 3.84
N PHE A 301 -9.84 -20.50 2.98
CA PHE A 301 -10.45 -20.05 1.74
C PHE A 301 -10.53 -21.19 0.71
N ASP A 302 -9.52 -22.05 0.62
CA ASP A 302 -9.52 -23.21 -0.28
C ASP A 302 -10.40 -24.38 0.21
N GLY A 303 -10.84 -24.34 1.47
CA GLY A 303 -11.66 -25.38 2.07
C GLY A 303 -13.10 -25.40 1.56
N LYS A 304 -13.82 -26.50 1.83
CA LYS A 304 -15.24 -26.70 1.41
C LYS A 304 -16.21 -25.58 1.79
N ASN A 305 -15.86 -24.76 2.79
CA ASN A 305 -16.69 -23.66 3.29
C ASN A 305 -16.12 -22.27 2.93
N GLY A 306 -15.14 -22.19 2.02
CA GLY A 306 -14.48 -20.95 1.62
C GLY A 306 -15.47 -19.86 1.18
N ASP A 307 -16.44 -20.20 0.34
CA ASP A 307 -17.47 -19.25 -0.11
C ASP A 307 -18.38 -18.76 1.03
N VAL A 308 -18.68 -19.63 2.00
CA VAL A 308 -19.47 -19.24 3.17
C VAL A 308 -18.67 -18.28 4.04
N LEU A 309 -17.38 -18.58 4.25
CA LEU A 309 -16.46 -17.71 4.99
C LEU A 309 -16.31 -16.35 4.30
N LEU A 310 -16.09 -16.33 2.99
CA LEU A 310 -15.95 -15.12 2.20
C LEU A 310 -17.21 -14.24 2.29
N ARG A 311 -18.40 -14.83 2.09
CA ARG A 311 -19.66 -14.09 2.26
C ARG A 311 -19.79 -13.50 3.66
N ARG A 312 -19.40 -14.26 4.69
CA ARG A 312 -19.45 -13.77 6.06
C ARG A 312 -18.51 -12.60 6.30
N ILE A 313 -17.27 -12.69 5.81
CA ILE A 313 -16.28 -11.60 5.84
C ILE A 313 -16.81 -10.37 5.09
N GLU A 314 -17.49 -10.58 3.96
CA GLU A 314 -18.04 -9.50 3.15
C GLU A 314 -19.19 -8.75 3.83
N GLU A 315 -19.89 -9.35 4.78
CA GLU A 315 -20.92 -8.72 5.60
C GLU A 315 -20.37 -7.88 6.77
N ILE A 316 -19.21 -8.26 7.32
CA ILE A 316 -18.57 -7.60 8.49
C ILE A 316 -18.01 -6.25 8.09
N VAL A 317 -18.33 -5.16 8.79
CA VAL A 317 -17.82 -3.80 8.51
C VAL A 317 -16.54 -3.50 9.32
N ASP A 318 -15.80 -2.44 8.98
CA ASP A 318 -14.52 -2.11 9.65
C ASP A 318 -14.66 -1.85 11.17
N GLY A 319 -15.86 -1.54 11.65
CA GLY A 319 -16.13 -1.29 13.07
C GLY A 319 -16.40 -2.54 13.92
N ASP A 320 -16.68 -3.68 13.30
CA ASP A 320 -16.94 -4.98 13.95
C ASP A 320 -15.62 -5.74 14.25
#